data_AF-A0A0E3NK39-F1
#
_entry.id   AF-A0A0E3NK39-F1
#
_cell.length_a   1.000
_cell.length_b   1.000
_cell.length_c   1.000
_cell.angle_alpha   90.00
_cell.angle_beta   90.00
_cell.angle_gamma   90.00
#
_symmetry.space_group_name_H-M   'P 1'
#
loop_
_entity.id
_entity.type
_entity.pdbx_description
1 polymer ?
#
loop_
_entity_poly.entity_id
_entity_poly.type
_entity_poly.pdbx_seq_one_letter_code
_entity_poly.pdbx_strand_id
1 'polypeptide(L)'
;MTSEQRKTSFEQYVCFFFNDLEIYEDLNNNKEYKQEIITAVRDFLKSADVDSAYKVYESFFKAYWIGTSEKENPFLILIEKMKNFEKLAGRLTSKQRDHYVHSAFVFLIGIAIYQQNSKYKKTFEEYALCKNKYLNPYDTNNEEFFYRWGLASLFHDIAYPLEITLEQIKNYANFICSYPKEKTDNLKVTLELCNFEEFIKLPTINPDPKYEKDFMTKYPNYKEEFPSDAIGLLSKSITTSFSLNFNEVNNNINYFMKAMKEDNFIDHGLYSSVIMLRWYHYLVKSTKWNPAYFYYPIVDAASAIFLHNYFGHLIKSFDLEPLHAKDHPVAYLLILCDNLQEWKREFYGQDSSKNKYPSTDFDISITDYKLEIIYKLPNSCSEYSDPSEIKEKVNKLLTIDDVFEEYNISIKEG
;
A
#
# COMPACT_ATOMS: atom_id res chain seq x y z
N MET A 1 16.45 33.34 -19.26
CA MET A 1 15.13 32.82 -19.66
C MET A 1 14.16 33.16 -18.54
N THR A 2 13.10 33.86 -18.89
CA THR A 2 12.17 34.53 -17.96
C THR A 2 11.25 33.54 -17.23
N SER A 3 10.97 33.90 -15.98
CA SER A 3 10.28 33.17 -14.93
C SER A 3 8.76 33.17 -15.08
N GLU A 4 8.25 32.43 -16.05
CA GLU A 4 6.90 31.86 -15.98
C GLU A 4 7.06 30.34 -15.90
N GLN A 5 7.18 29.83 -14.68
CA GLN A 5 7.04 28.40 -14.41
C GLN A 5 5.65 27.98 -14.89
N ARG A 6 5.56 27.28 -16.02
CA ARG A 6 4.34 26.56 -16.40
C ARG A 6 3.98 25.70 -15.19
N LYS A 7 2.79 25.91 -14.61
CA LYS A 7 2.23 24.98 -13.62
C LYS A 7 2.14 23.62 -14.31
N THR A 8 3.01 22.70 -13.92
CA THR A 8 2.97 21.31 -14.41
C THR A 8 1.77 20.63 -13.77
N SER A 9 0.93 19.97 -14.56
CA SER A 9 -0.24 19.26 -14.03
C SER A 9 0.16 17.93 -13.39
N PHE A 10 -0.69 17.40 -12.51
CA PHE A 10 -0.52 16.06 -11.94
C PHE A 10 -0.30 14.98 -13.01
N GLU A 11 -1.09 15.04 -14.07
CA GLU A 11 -0.98 14.14 -15.23
C GLU A 11 0.41 14.23 -15.89
N GLN A 12 0.98 15.43 -15.99
CA GLN A 12 2.32 15.61 -16.55
C GLN A 12 3.41 14.98 -15.67
N TYR A 13 3.32 15.10 -14.34
CA TYR A 13 4.26 14.44 -13.42
C TYR A 13 4.25 12.93 -13.62
N VAL A 14 3.06 12.34 -13.70
CA VAL A 14 2.87 10.91 -13.94
C VAL A 14 3.39 10.50 -15.32
N CYS A 15 3.09 11.27 -16.36
CA CYS A 15 3.56 10.98 -17.72
C CYS A 15 5.09 11.05 -17.84
N PHE A 16 5.76 11.95 -17.13
CA PHE A 16 7.22 12.02 -17.13
C PHE A 16 7.85 10.74 -16.58
N PHE A 17 7.30 10.17 -15.49
CA PHE A 17 7.77 8.88 -14.97
C PHE A 17 7.67 7.79 -16.04
N PHE A 18 6.51 7.66 -16.67
CA PHE A 18 6.31 6.61 -17.66
C PHE A 18 7.12 6.82 -18.94
N ASN A 19 7.48 8.06 -19.31
CA ASN A 19 8.43 8.28 -20.40
C ASN A 19 9.79 7.65 -20.08
N ASP A 20 10.24 7.80 -18.83
CA ASP A 20 11.53 7.30 -18.33
C ASP A 20 11.47 5.84 -17.82
N LEU A 21 10.29 5.23 -17.76
CA LEU A 21 10.13 3.84 -17.32
C LEU A 21 10.59 2.88 -18.43
N GLU A 22 11.46 1.95 -18.09
CA GLU A 22 11.80 0.81 -18.92
C GLU A 22 11.28 -0.45 -18.22
N ILE A 23 10.72 -1.39 -18.97
CA ILE A 23 10.24 -2.67 -18.44
C ILE A 23 11.06 -3.77 -19.08
N TYR A 24 11.70 -4.61 -18.27
CA TYR A 24 12.57 -5.69 -18.73
C TYR A 24 11.88 -6.59 -19.76
N GLU A 25 10.62 -6.96 -19.50
CA GLU A 25 9.82 -7.81 -20.38
C GLU A 25 9.54 -7.17 -21.76
N ASP A 26 9.40 -5.85 -21.83
CA ASP A 26 9.21 -5.15 -23.10
C ASP A 26 10.50 -5.16 -23.93
N LEU A 27 11.64 -4.96 -23.27
CA LEU A 27 12.96 -4.94 -23.91
C LEU A 27 13.43 -6.33 -24.35
N ASN A 28 13.14 -7.37 -23.57
CA ASN A 28 13.74 -8.70 -23.74
C ASN A 28 12.78 -9.76 -24.26
N ASN A 29 11.47 -9.61 -24.03
CA ASN A 29 10.46 -10.64 -24.31
C ASN A 29 9.36 -10.17 -25.28
N ASN A 30 9.59 -9.06 -26.00
CA ASN A 30 8.70 -8.51 -27.03
C ASN A 30 7.27 -8.31 -26.51
N LYS A 31 7.17 -7.73 -25.32
CA LYS A 31 5.92 -7.30 -24.67
C LYS A 31 5.71 -5.79 -24.87
N GLU A 32 4.50 -5.32 -24.57
CA GLU A 32 4.12 -3.91 -24.68
C GLU A 32 3.50 -3.40 -23.37
N TYR A 33 3.93 -3.94 -22.23
CA TYR A 33 3.34 -3.67 -20.92
C TYR A 33 3.43 -2.20 -20.52
N LYS A 34 4.50 -1.50 -20.89
CA LYS A 34 4.65 -0.05 -20.67
C LYS A 34 3.51 0.72 -21.35
N GLN A 35 3.17 0.35 -22.58
CA GLN A 35 2.14 1.04 -23.34
C GLN A 35 0.73 0.71 -22.82
N GLU A 36 0.50 -0.53 -22.39
CA GLU A 36 -0.74 -0.93 -21.74
C GLU A 36 -0.98 -0.11 -20.46
N ILE A 37 0.01 -0.02 -19.56
CA ILE A 37 -0.16 0.70 -18.31
C ILE A 37 -0.29 2.21 -18.50
N ILE A 38 0.45 2.81 -19.45
CA ILE A 38 0.28 4.23 -19.80
C ILE A 38 -1.15 4.52 -20.27
N THR A 39 -1.72 3.62 -21.08
CA THR A 39 -3.08 3.77 -21.58
C THR A 39 -4.09 3.67 -20.44
N ALA A 40 -3.94 2.66 -19.57
CA ALA A 40 -4.78 2.50 -18.39
C ALA A 40 -4.74 3.71 -17.44
N VAL A 41 -3.53 4.24 -17.17
CA VAL A 41 -3.35 5.41 -16.31
C VAL A 41 -3.96 6.67 -16.91
N ARG A 42 -3.82 6.89 -18.23
CA ARG A 42 -4.47 8.03 -18.91
C ARG A 42 -5.99 7.92 -18.90
N ASP A 43 -6.53 6.73 -19.08
CA ASP A 43 -7.97 6.49 -18.96
C ASP A 43 -8.44 6.81 -17.53
N PHE A 44 -7.73 6.32 -16.52
CA PHE A 44 -8.05 6.55 -15.11
C PHE A 44 -7.94 8.03 -14.71
N LEU A 45 -6.92 8.76 -15.15
CA LEU A 45 -6.80 10.19 -14.86
C LEU A 45 -7.95 11.02 -15.48
N LYS A 46 -8.56 10.55 -16.57
CA LYS A 46 -9.70 11.21 -17.21
C LYS A 46 -11.03 10.90 -16.52
N SER A 47 -11.31 9.65 -16.19
CA SER A 47 -12.62 9.24 -15.68
C SER A 47 -12.66 9.02 -14.16
N ALA A 48 -11.56 8.55 -13.57
CA ALA A 48 -11.41 8.26 -12.14
C ALA A 48 -12.52 7.36 -11.59
N ASP A 49 -12.92 6.36 -12.39
CA ASP A 49 -13.97 5.40 -12.06
C ASP A 49 -13.40 4.00 -11.78
N VAL A 50 -14.27 3.12 -11.30
CA VAL A 50 -13.90 1.75 -10.90
C VAL A 50 -13.37 0.91 -12.07
N ASP A 51 -13.84 1.13 -13.31
CA ASP A 51 -13.45 0.30 -14.45
C ASP A 51 -12.09 0.75 -15.01
N SER A 52 -11.85 2.05 -15.06
CA SER A 52 -10.54 2.62 -15.38
C SER A 52 -9.50 2.33 -14.30
N ALA A 53 -9.88 2.33 -13.01
CA ALA A 53 -9.02 1.85 -11.93
C ALA A 53 -8.63 0.39 -12.16
N TYR A 54 -9.60 -0.48 -12.52
CA TYR A 54 -9.33 -1.90 -12.78
C TYR A 54 -8.30 -2.11 -13.88
N LYS A 55 -8.33 -1.31 -14.94
CA LYS A 55 -7.30 -1.37 -15.99
C LYS A 55 -5.89 -1.07 -15.43
N VAL A 56 -5.75 -0.16 -14.47
CA VAL A 56 -4.45 0.15 -13.85
C VAL A 56 -3.93 -1.07 -13.08
N TYR A 57 -4.77 -1.68 -12.25
CA TYR A 57 -4.47 -2.95 -11.59
C TYR A 57 -4.10 -4.03 -12.61
N GLU A 58 -4.95 -4.22 -13.60
CA GLU A 58 -4.81 -5.26 -14.60
C GLU A 58 -3.48 -5.16 -15.36
N SER A 59 -3.15 -3.98 -15.88
CA SER A 59 -1.91 -3.75 -16.60
C SER A 59 -0.68 -3.99 -15.71
N PHE A 60 -0.70 -3.55 -14.45
CA PHE A 60 0.42 -3.76 -13.52
C PHE A 60 0.62 -5.25 -13.22
N PHE A 61 -0.46 -5.96 -12.88
CA PHE A 61 -0.40 -7.38 -12.55
C PHE A 61 -0.12 -8.29 -13.73
N LYS A 62 -0.44 -7.85 -14.96
CA LYS A 62 -0.02 -8.52 -16.19
C LYS A 62 1.47 -8.33 -16.43
N ALA A 63 2.00 -7.12 -16.24
CA ALA A 63 3.41 -6.82 -16.46
C ALA A 63 4.34 -7.62 -15.54
N TYR A 64 3.92 -7.84 -14.29
CA TYR A 64 4.71 -8.55 -13.28
C TYR A 64 4.16 -9.92 -12.90
N TRP A 65 3.45 -10.58 -13.82
CA TRP A 65 2.93 -11.92 -13.59
C TRP A 65 4.06 -12.97 -13.64
N ILE A 66 4.35 -13.59 -12.49
CA ILE A 66 5.37 -14.66 -12.38
C ILE A 66 4.80 -16.08 -12.48
N GLY A 67 3.49 -16.24 -12.66
CA GLY A 67 2.86 -17.55 -12.77
C GLY A 67 2.90 -18.14 -14.18
N THR A 68 2.30 -19.32 -14.34
CA THR A 68 2.26 -20.03 -15.62
C THR A 68 1.21 -19.42 -16.56
N SER A 69 1.50 -19.34 -17.86
CA SER A 69 0.59 -18.80 -18.89
C SER A 69 -0.76 -19.52 -19.02
N GLU A 70 -0.85 -20.75 -18.53
CA GLU A 70 -2.07 -21.57 -18.56
C GLU A 70 -3.03 -21.29 -17.39
N LYS A 71 -2.63 -20.48 -16.41
CA LYS A 71 -3.41 -20.19 -15.21
C LYS A 71 -3.79 -18.73 -15.16
N GLU A 72 -5.04 -18.49 -14.78
CA GLU A 72 -5.54 -17.16 -14.45
C GLU A 72 -4.73 -16.56 -13.30
N ASN A 73 -4.46 -15.25 -13.36
CA ASN A 73 -3.73 -14.55 -12.32
C ASN A 73 -4.62 -14.40 -11.07
N PRO A 74 -4.33 -15.09 -9.95
CA PRO A 74 -5.19 -15.07 -8.78
C PRO A 74 -5.26 -13.69 -8.13
N PHE A 75 -4.26 -12.82 -8.32
CA PHE A 75 -4.31 -11.45 -7.80
C PHE A 75 -5.38 -10.63 -8.52
N LEU A 76 -5.54 -10.79 -9.83
CA LEU A 76 -6.64 -10.14 -10.56
C LEU A 76 -8.01 -10.63 -10.07
N ILE A 77 -8.14 -11.94 -9.83
CA ILE A 77 -9.36 -12.54 -9.27
C ILE A 77 -9.63 -11.96 -7.86
N LEU A 78 -8.60 -11.81 -7.03
CA LEU A 78 -8.73 -11.25 -5.69
C LEU A 78 -9.22 -9.80 -5.73
N ILE A 79 -8.60 -9.00 -6.59
CA ILE A 79 -8.91 -7.58 -6.80
C ILE A 79 -10.36 -7.43 -7.30
N GLU A 80 -10.78 -8.27 -8.24
CA GLU A 80 -12.17 -8.28 -8.72
C GLU A 80 -13.16 -8.70 -7.62
N LYS A 81 -12.80 -9.73 -6.82
CA LYS A 81 -13.60 -10.13 -5.65
C LYS A 81 -13.71 -9.02 -4.62
N MET A 82 -12.62 -8.31 -4.34
CA MET A 82 -12.59 -7.16 -3.43
C MET A 82 -13.50 -6.04 -3.95
N LYS A 83 -13.32 -5.61 -5.20
CA LYS A 83 -14.19 -4.63 -5.89
C LYS A 83 -15.67 -4.97 -5.73
N ASN A 84 -16.02 -6.22 -6.04
CA ASN A 84 -17.41 -6.67 -5.95
C ASN A 84 -17.90 -6.72 -4.50
N PHE A 85 -17.05 -7.12 -3.56
CA PHE A 85 -17.38 -7.13 -2.15
C PHE A 85 -17.63 -5.72 -1.63
N GLU A 86 -16.73 -4.77 -1.86
CA GLU A 86 -16.89 -3.38 -1.40
C GLU A 86 -18.17 -2.73 -1.96
N LYS A 87 -18.43 -2.90 -3.26
CA LYS A 87 -19.60 -2.33 -3.92
C LYS A 87 -20.93 -2.86 -3.35
N LEU A 88 -20.97 -4.13 -2.94
CA LEU A 88 -22.18 -4.78 -2.44
C LEU A 88 -22.32 -4.64 -0.92
N ALA A 89 -21.25 -4.93 -0.18
CA ALA A 89 -21.21 -4.97 1.27
C ALA A 89 -21.03 -3.57 1.88
N GLY A 90 -20.25 -2.69 1.26
CA GLY A 90 -20.02 -1.31 1.72
C GLY A 90 -21.30 -0.48 1.87
N ARG A 91 -22.38 -0.89 1.19
CA ARG A 91 -23.71 -0.25 1.29
C ARG A 91 -24.42 -0.45 2.63
N LEU A 92 -23.96 -1.43 3.41
CA LEU A 92 -24.61 -1.83 4.66
C LEU A 92 -23.90 -1.26 5.90
N THR A 93 -22.78 -0.55 5.74
CA THR A 93 -22.06 0.10 6.83
C THR A 93 -22.40 1.59 6.92
N SER A 94 -22.08 2.24 8.04
CA SER A 94 -22.42 3.65 8.29
C SER A 94 -21.51 4.63 7.54
N LYS A 95 -20.22 4.29 7.38
CA LYS A 95 -19.18 5.16 6.82
C LYS A 95 -18.20 4.38 5.92
N GLN A 96 -18.64 3.93 4.74
CA GLN A 96 -17.74 3.33 3.75
C GLN A 96 -17.40 4.29 2.63
N ARG A 97 -16.12 4.32 2.27
CA ARG A 97 -15.56 5.00 1.10
C ARG A 97 -15.00 3.96 0.13
N ASP A 98 -14.94 4.30 -1.15
CA ASP A 98 -14.27 3.47 -2.18
C ASP A 98 -12.75 3.38 -1.86
N HIS A 99 -12.24 2.15 -1.65
CA HIS A 99 -10.80 1.87 -1.47
C HIS A 99 -10.11 1.48 -2.78
N TYR A 100 -10.89 1.07 -3.77
CA TYR A 100 -10.43 0.64 -5.09
C TYR A 100 -9.86 1.77 -5.93
N VAL A 101 -10.64 2.83 -6.10
CA VAL A 101 -10.24 4.07 -6.79
C VAL A 101 -9.19 4.82 -5.96
N HIS A 102 -9.33 4.78 -4.64
CA HIS A 102 -8.36 5.36 -3.70
C HIS A 102 -6.95 4.80 -3.92
N SER A 103 -6.80 3.47 -3.89
CA SER A 103 -5.50 2.80 -4.09
C SER A 103 -4.85 3.14 -5.45
N ALA A 104 -5.65 3.28 -6.52
CA ALA A 104 -5.14 3.72 -7.82
C ALA A 104 -4.64 5.18 -7.79
N PHE A 105 -5.29 6.09 -7.04
CA PHE A 105 -4.76 7.43 -6.82
C PHE A 105 -3.50 7.43 -5.95
N VAL A 106 -3.48 6.67 -4.85
CA VAL A 106 -2.30 6.50 -3.98
C VAL A 106 -1.09 6.11 -4.83
N PHE A 107 -1.25 5.10 -5.68
CA PHE A 107 -0.23 4.67 -6.65
C PHE A 107 0.29 5.82 -7.52
N LEU A 108 -0.60 6.62 -8.12
CA LEU A 108 -0.21 7.73 -9.00
C LEU A 108 0.43 8.90 -8.25
N ILE A 109 0.00 9.19 -7.02
CA ILE A 109 0.64 10.22 -6.18
C ILE A 109 2.08 9.82 -5.88
N GLY A 110 2.32 8.57 -5.53
CA GLY A 110 3.67 8.07 -5.28
C GLY A 110 4.57 8.12 -6.51
N ILE A 111 4.04 7.79 -7.69
CA ILE A 111 4.75 7.96 -8.97
C ILE A 111 5.13 9.42 -9.20
N ALA A 112 4.19 10.35 -8.97
CA ALA A 112 4.45 11.78 -9.14
C ALA A 112 5.52 12.27 -8.16
N ILE A 113 5.48 11.86 -6.89
CA ILE A 113 6.50 12.23 -5.89
C ILE A 113 7.87 11.69 -6.30
N TYR A 114 7.98 10.40 -6.64
CA TYR A 114 9.26 9.81 -7.03
C TYR A 114 9.87 10.47 -8.26
N GLN A 115 9.06 10.84 -9.25
CA GLN A 115 9.54 11.50 -10.45
C GLN A 115 9.98 12.95 -10.21
N GLN A 116 9.29 13.69 -9.33
CA GLN A 116 9.50 15.13 -9.17
C GLN A 116 10.44 15.50 -8.01
N ASN A 117 10.67 14.60 -7.06
CA ASN A 117 11.50 14.89 -5.90
C ASN A 117 12.77 14.01 -5.90
N SER A 118 13.88 14.63 -6.27
CA SER A 118 15.20 14.00 -6.36
C SER A 118 15.74 13.53 -5.00
N LYS A 119 15.37 14.21 -3.90
CA LYS A 119 15.75 13.80 -2.54
C LYS A 119 15.13 12.44 -2.20
N TYR A 120 13.81 12.29 -2.36
CA TYR A 120 13.11 11.03 -2.15
C TYR A 120 13.60 9.94 -3.10
N LYS A 121 13.75 10.26 -4.39
CA LYS A 121 14.28 9.31 -5.39
C LYS A 121 15.64 8.75 -4.96
N LYS A 122 16.58 9.63 -4.58
CA LYS A 122 17.90 9.23 -4.10
C LYS A 122 17.80 8.38 -2.82
N THR A 123 16.97 8.77 -1.87
CA THR A 123 16.73 7.99 -0.64
C THR A 123 16.22 6.58 -0.93
N PHE A 124 15.28 6.44 -1.87
CA PHE A 124 14.81 5.13 -2.31
C PHE A 124 15.92 4.32 -2.98
N GLU A 125 16.68 4.93 -3.89
CA GLU A 125 17.77 4.25 -4.62
C GLU A 125 18.87 3.75 -3.67
N GLU A 126 19.29 4.57 -2.70
CA GLU A 126 20.28 4.21 -1.69
C GLU A 126 19.81 3.03 -0.80
N TYR A 127 18.51 2.94 -0.54
CA TYR A 127 17.90 1.86 0.24
C TYR A 127 17.71 0.58 -0.58
N ALA A 128 16.96 0.66 -1.68
CA ALA A 128 16.46 -0.50 -2.43
C ALA A 128 17.51 -1.13 -3.35
N LEU A 129 18.46 -0.33 -3.84
CA LEU A 129 19.51 -0.75 -4.77
C LEU A 129 20.87 -0.98 -4.08
N CYS A 130 20.88 -1.01 -2.74
CA CYS A 130 22.08 -1.30 -1.99
C CYS A 130 22.57 -2.72 -2.30
N LYS A 131 23.58 -2.83 -3.16
CA LYS A 131 24.15 -4.12 -3.63
C LYS A 131 24.71 -4.98 -2.51
N ASN A 132 25.01 -4.41 -1.34
CA ASN A 132 25.43 -5.18 -0.16
C ASN A 132 24.26 -5.97 0.47
N LYS A 133 23.01 -5.56 0.21
CA LYS A 133 21.79 -6.19 0.71
C LYS A 133 21.10 -7.00 -0.38
N TYR A 134 20.86 -6.40 -1.55
CA TYR A 134 20.12 -7.04 -2.64
C TYR A 134 20.94 -7.06 -3.92
N LEU A 135 21.30 -8.26 -4.39
CA LEU A 135 22.18 -8.48 -5.54
C LEU A 135 21.43 -8.72 -6.86
N ASN A 136 20.10 -8.65 -6.86
CA ASN A 136 19.28 -8.88 -8.05
C ASN A 136 18.23 -7.78 -8.33
N PRO A 137 18.52 -6.48 -8.15
CA PRO A 137 17.57 -5.44 -8.54
C PRO A 137 17.26 -5.52 -10.05
N TYR A 138 16.10 -5.00 -10.44
CA TYR A 138 15.80 -4.74 -11.84
C TYR A 138 16.87 -3.86 -12.48
N ASP A 139 16.99 -3.95 -13.80
CA ASP A 139 18.07 -3.29 -14.56
C ASP A 139 18.02 -1.75 -14.43
N THR A 140 16.82 -1.19 -14.22
CA THR A 140 16.64 0.24 -14.01
C THR A 140 16.07 0.57 -12.63
N ASN A 141 16.51 1.70 -12.08
CA ASN A 141 16.00 2.24 -10.81
C ASN A 141 14.49 2.50 -10.88
N ASN A 142 14.00 2.97 -12.04
CA ASN A 142 12.59 3.26 -12.24
C ASN A 142 11.75 1.97 -12.23
N GLU A 143 12.22 0.88 -12.83
CA GLU A 143 11.51 -0.40 -12.81
C GLU A 143 11.49 -1.02 -11.39
N GLU A 144 12.62 -0.97 -10.67
CA GLU A 144 12.68 -1.47 -9.28
C GLU A 144 11.71 -0.68 -8.38
N PHE A 145 11.70 0.65 -8.50
CA PHE A 145 10.73 1.50 -7.81
C PHE A 145 9.31 1.12 -8.21
N PHE A 146 9.02 1.04 -9.51
CA PHE A 146 7.69 0.75 -10.02
C PHE A 146 7.15 -0.58 -9.51
N TYR A 147 7.99 -1.61 -9.48
CA TYR A 147 7.63 -2.92 -8.97
C TYR A 147 7.30 -2.88 -7.47
N ARG A 148 8.22 -2.39 -6.62
CA ARG A 148 8.00 -2.34 -5.16
C ARG A 148 6.83 -1.44 -4.79
N TRP A 149 6.77 -0.26 -5.41
CA TRP A 149 5.72 0.72 -5.15
C TRP A 149 4.37 0.20 -5.61
N GLY A 150 4.27 -0.33 -6.84
CA GLY A 150 3.03 -0.88 -7.34
C GLY A 150 2.52 -2.06 -6.52
N LEU A 151 3.41 -2.91 -6.00
CA LEU A 151 3.03 -3.93 -5.01
C LEU A 151 2.47 -3.27 -3.74
N ALA A 152 3.21 -2.36 -3.11
CA ALA A 152 2.78 -1.75 -1.85
C ALA A 152 1.45 -0.97 -2.00
N SER A 153 1.38 -0.04 -2.95
CA SER A 153 0.25 0.88 -3.09
C SER A 153 -1.00 0.23 -3.65
N LEU A 154 -0.89 -0.75 -4.56
CA LEU A 154 -2.09 -1.41 -5.10
C LEU A 154 -2.60 -2.52 -4.18
N PHE A 155 -1.76 -3.10 -3.31
CA PHE A 155 -2.21 -4.15 -2.38
C PHE A 155 -2.60 -3.67 -0.98
N HIS A 156 -2.26 -2.46 -0.53
CA HIS A 156 -2.38 -2.15 0.90
C HIS A 156 -3.78 -2.38 1.51
N ASP A 157 -4.83 -2.16 0.72
CA ASP A 157 -6.23 -2.34 1.12
C ASP A 157 -6.87 -3.69 0.75
N ILE A 158 -6.12 -4.70 0.25
CA ILE A 158 -6.76 -5.95 -0.22
C ILE A 158 -7.54 -6.73 0.84
N ALA A 159 -7.24 -6.52 2.12
CA ALA A 159 -7.91 -7.16 3.24
C ALA A 159 -9.07 -6.34 3.84
N TYR A 160 -9.37 -5.15 3.32
CA TYR A 160 -10.49 -4.32 3.78
C TYR A 160 -11.86 -5.05 3.84
N PRO A 161 -12.16 -6.03 2.94
CA PRO A 161 -13.35 -6.87 3.09
C PRO A 161 -13.52 -7.55 4.46
N LEU A 162 -12.42 -7.91 5.14
CA LEU A 162 -12.47 -8.51 6.48
C LEU A 162 -12.97 -7.50 7.52
N GLU A 163 -12.48 -6.26 7.45
CA GLU A 163 -12.89 -5.17 8.34
C GLU A 163 -14.37 -4.81 8.14
N ILE A 164 -14.79 -4.64 6.88
CA ILE A 164 -16.20 -4.40 6.51
C ILE A 164 -17.10 -5.51 7.07
N THR A 165 -16.68 -6.77 6.92
CA THR A 165 -17.47 -7.92 7.39
C THR A 165 -17.69 -7.87 8.89
N LEU A 166 -16.64 -7.61 9.67
CA LEU A 166 -16.74 -7.50 11.12
C LEU A 166 -17.68 -6.35 11.53
N GLU A 167 -17.55 -5.19 10.88
CA GLU A 167 -18.38 -4.03 11.16
C GLU A 167 -19.86 -4.26 10.82
N GLN A 168 -20.15 -4.95 9.72
CA GLN A 168 -21.52 -5.35 9.38
C GLN A 168 -22.13 -6.29 10.42
N ILE A 169 -21.39 -7.30 10.86
CA ILE A 169 -21.88 -8.25 11.88
C ILE A 169 -22.14 -7.50 13.18
N LYS A 170 -21.24 -6.60 13.61
CA LYS A 170 -21.44 -5.75 14.80
C LYS A 170 -22.72 -4.93 14.69
N ASN A 171 -22.94 -4.26 13.55
CA ASN A 171 -24.13 -3.43 13.34
C ASN A 171 -25.43 -4.24 13.40
N TYR A 172 -25.46 -5.40 12.74
CA TYR A 172 -26.64 -6.28 12.77
C TYR A 172 -26.87 -6.88 14.17
N ALA A 173 -25.80 -7.31 14.84
CA ALA A 173 -25.86 -7.89 16.18
C ALA A 173 -26.38 -6.85 17.20
N ASN A 174 -25.91 -5.60 17.11
CA ASN A 174 -26.44 -4.50 17.92
C ASN A 174 -27.93 -4.26 17.66
N PHE A 175 -28.37 -4.29 16.40
CA PHE A 175 -29.78 -4.12 16.05
C PHE A 175 -30.66 -5.20 16.68
N ILE A 176 -30.32 -6.49 16.55
CA ILE A 176 -31.13 -7.58 17.11
C ILE A 176 -31.16 -7.58 18.64
N CYS A 177 -30.04 -7.21 19.28
CA CYS A 177 -29.91 -7.20 20.73
C CYS A 177 -30.53 -5.95 21.39
N SER A 178 -30.77 -4.89 20.61
CA SER A 178 -31.36 -3.63 21.11
C SER A 178 -32.86 -3.69 21.45
N TYR A 179 -33.57 -4.79 21.14
CA TYR A 179 -35.01 -4.93 21.45
C TYR A 179 -35.23 -5.51 22.87
N PRO A 180 -36.09 -4.93 23.74
CA PRO A 180 -37.09 -3.88 23.49
C PRO A 180 -36.68 -2.46 23.91
N LYS A 181 -35.42 -2.04 23.68
CA LYS A 181 -34.74 -0.79 24.10
C LYS A 181 -33.94 -0.87 25.39
N GLU A 182 -33.21 -1.95 25.61
CA GLU A 182 -32.08 -1.91 26.55
C GLU A 182 -30.82 -1.53 25.79
N LYS A 183 -30.01 -0.64 26.37
CA LYS A 183 -28.62 -0.47 25.95
C LYS A 183 -27.93 -1.81 26.20
N THR A 184 -27.63 -2.54 25.14
CA THR A 184 -26.69 -3.66 25.26
C THR A 184 -25.30 -3.09 25.29
N ASP A 185 -24.94 -2.49 26.42
CA ASP A 185 -23.56 -2.19 26.73
C ASP A 185 -22.85 -3.56 26.77
N ASN A 186 -21.89 -3.76 25.86
CA ASN A 186 -20.96 -4.90 25.77
C ASN A 186 -21.27 -6.05 24.81
N LEU A 187 -22.01 -5.85 23.71
CA LEU A 187 -22.02 -6.88 22.65
C LEU A 187 -20.65 -6.97 21.99
N LYS A 188 -19.95 -8.08 22.21
CA LYS A 188 -18.64 -8.37 21.59
C LYS A 188 -18.84 -9.37 20.45
N VAL A 189 -18.44 -8.96 19.24
CA VAL A 189 -18.39 -9.81 18.05
C VAL A 189 -16.93 -9.92 17.64
N THR A 190 -16.44 -11.14 17.53
CA THR A 190 -15.08 -11.42 17.07
C THR A 190 -15.14 -12.17 15.73
N LEU A 191 -14.24 -11.83 14.81
CA LEU A 191 -14.03 -12.56 13.57
C LEU A 191 -12.63 -13.17 13.62
N GLU A 192 -12.52 -14.48 13.41
CA GLU A 192 -11.24 -15.19 13.40
C GLU A 192 -11.09 -16.01 12.12
N LEU A 193 -9.90 -15.96 11.53
CA LEU A 193 -9.50 -16.93 10.50
C LEU A 193 -8.99 -18.20 11.19
N CYS A 194 -9.80 -19.26 11.16
CA CYS A 194 -9.38 -20.56 11.68
C CYS A 194 -8.07 -21.02 11.02
N ASN A 195 -7.16 -21.62 11.80
CA ASN A 195 -5.83 -22.07 11.35
C ASN A 195 -4.92 -20.95 10.82
N PHE A 196 -5.06 -19.72 11.33
CA PHE A 196 -4.19 -18.60 10.94
C PHE A 196 -2.70 -18.92 11.08
N GLU A 197 -2.31 -19.65 12.14
CA GLU A 197 -0.93 -20.11 12.35
C GLU A 197 -0.39 -20.95 11.19
N GLU A 198 -1.22 -21.78 10.55
CA GLU A 198 -0.82 -22.55 9.37
C GLU A 198 -0.79 -21.66 8.12
N PHE A 199 -1.72 -20.72 8.01
CA PHE A 199 -1.79 -19.78 6.89
C PHE A 199 -0.52 -18.91 6.79
N ILE A 200 0.03 -18.49 7.92
CA ILE A 200 1.23 -17.65 7.98
C ILE A 200 2.55 -18.41 7.87
N LYS A 201 2.54 -19.76 7.80
CA LYS A 201 3.77 -20.53 7.59
C LYS A 201 4.29 -20.35 6.17
N LEU A 202 5.54 -19.91 6.07
CA LEU A 202 6.27 -19.63 4.84
C LEU A 202 7.65 -20.31 4.89
N PRO A 203 7.72 -21.65 4.79
CA PRO A 203 8.99 -22.37 4.84
C PRO A 203 9.98 -21.84 3.80
N THR A 204 11.27 -21.83 4.12
CA THR A 204 12.29 -21.25 3.25
C THR A 204 12.20 -21.77 1.81
N ILE A 205 12.29 -20.85 0.84
CA ILE A 205 12.21 -21.19 -0.59
C ILE A 205 13.59 -21.63 -1.06
N ASN A 206 13.72 -22.86 -1.52
CA ASN A 206 14.97 -23.32 -2.14
C ASN A 206 15.06 -22.79 -3.58
N PRO A 207 16.23 -22.30 -4.02
CA PRO A 207 16.43 -21.90 -5.41
C PRO A 207 16.28 -23.09 -6.35
N ASP A 208 16.03 -22.83 -7.64
CA ASP A 208 16.08 -23.88 -8.65
C ASP A 208 17.47 -24.54 -8.67
N PRO A 209 17.59 -25.89 -8.69
CA PRO A 209 18.87 -26.59 -8.73
C PRO A 209 19.83 -26.09 -9.82
N LYS A 210 19.31 -25.59 -10.94
CA LYS A 210 20.12 -25.01 -12.02
C LYS A 210 20.89 -23.76 -11.58
N TYR A 211 20.33 -22.95 -10.68
CA TYR A 211 20.89 -21.67 -10.22
C TYR A 211 21.33 -21.69 -8.75
N GLU A 212 21.17 -22.82 -8.05
CA GLU A 212 21.45 -22.96 -6.62
C GLU A 212 22.85 -22.47 -6.24
N LYS A 213 23.89 -22.88 -6.99
CA LYS A 213 25.28 -22.48 -6.69
C LYS A 213 25.47 -20.95 -6.77
N ASP A 214 24.94 -20.30 -7.80
CA ASP A 214 25.03 -18.84 -7.96
C ASP A 214 24.25 -18.13 -6.86
N PHE A 215 23.04 -18.61 -6.57
CA PHE A 215 22.20 -18.07 -5.50
C PHE A 215 22.90 -18.17 -4.13
N MET A 216 23.45 -19.32 -3.78
CA MET A 216 24.17 -19.54 -2.52
C MET A 216 25.47 -18.74 -2.42
N THR A 217 26.09 -18.41 -3.56
CA THR A 217 27.26 -17.53 -3.58
C THR A 217 26.85 -16.09 -3.27
N LYS A 218 25.71 -15.64 -3.79
CA LYS A 218 25.14 -14.31 -3.54
C LYS A 218 24.56 -14.18 -2.13
N TYR A 219 23.91 -15.24 -1.64
CA TYR A 219 23.16 -15.23 -0.37
C TYR A 219 23.50 -16.47 0.48
N PRO A 220 24.73 -16.55 1.04
CA PRO A 220 25.20 -17.76 1.73
C PRO A 220 24.41 -18.12 2.99
N ASN A 221 23.81 -17.13 3.67
CA ASN A 221 23.13 -17.30 4.97
C ASN A 221 21.60 -17.10 4.87
N TYR A 222 21.01 -17.22 3.68
CA TYR A 222 19.60 -16.86 3.48
C TYR A 222 18.62 -17.71 4.31
N LYS A 223 19.01 -18.94 4.69
CA LYS A 223 18.18 -19.82 5.52
C LYS A 223 18.13 -19.36 6.97
N GLU A 224 19.22 -18.81 7.48
CA GLU A 224 19.35 -18.27 8.83
C GLU A 224 18.83 -16.83 8.91
N GLU A 225 18.96 -16.08 7.81
CA GLU A 225 18.59 -14.66 7.74
C GLU A 225 17.07 -14.43 7.73
N PHE A 226 16.32 -15.30 7.02
CA PHE A 226 14.90 -15.11 6.77
C PHE A 226 14.03 -16.09 7.58
N PRO A 227 13.17 -15.59 8.49
CA PRO A 227 12.22 -16.43 9.21
C PRO A 227 11.26 -17.20 8.29
N SER A 228 10.74 -18.31 8.81
CA SER A 228 9.89 -19.25 8.07
C SER A 228 8.39 -18.99 8.19
N ASP A 229 7.99 -17.81 8.62
CA ASP A 229 6.60 -17.38 8.72
C ASP A 229 6.46 -15.88 8.45
N ALA A 230 5.24 -15.45 8.09
CA ALA A 230 4.95 -14.09 7.67
C ALA A 230 5.27 -13.06 8.76
N ILE A 231 4.94 -13.37 10.02
CA ILE A 231 5.15 -12.45 11.15
C ILE A 231 6.64 -12.28 11.43
N GLY A 232 7.42 -13.36 11.37
CA GLY A 232 8.87 -13.32 11.48
C GLY A 232 9.50 -12.49 10.36
N LEU A 233 9.05 -12.63 9.11
CA LEU A 233 9.55 -11.82 7.99
C LEU A 233 9.27 -10.31 8.19
N LEU A 234 8.03 -9.95 8.58
CA LEU A 234 7.68 -8.57 8.92
C LEU A 234 8.51 -8.04 10.10
N SER A 235 8.66 -8.85 11.15
CA SER A 235 9.49 -8.51 12.32
C SER A 235 10.93 -8.25 11.93
N LYS A 236 11.51 -9.08 11.05
CA LYS A 236 12.88 -8.93 10.55
C LYS A 236 13.03 -7.63 9.75
N SER A 237 12.07 -7.30 8.90
CA SER A 237 12.06 -6.04 8.13
C SER A 237 12.06 -4.82 9.06
N ILE A 238 11.14 -4.78 10.03
CA ILE A 238 11.03 -3.70 11.02
C ILE A 238 12.31 -3.59 11.87
N THR A 239 12.80 -4.72 12.39
CA THR A 239 14.03 -4.79 13.17
C THR A 239 15.21 -4.19 12.41
N THR A 240 15.32 -4.51 11.11
CA THR A 240 16.41 -4.02 10.26
C THR A 240 16.26 -2.53 9.93
N SER A 241 15.03 -2.06 9.72
CA SER A 241 14.73 -0.66 9.38
C SER A 241 14.98 0.28 10.56
N PHE A 242 14.62 -0.14 11.77
CA PHE A 242 14.64 0.71 12.97
C PHE A 242 15.73 0.33 13.98
N SER A 243 16.61 -0.62 13.64
CA SER A 243 17.68 -1.12 14.53
C SER A 243 17.18 -1.61 15.89
N LEU A 244 16.02 -2.28 15.91
CA LEU A 244 15.37 -2.80 17.12
C LEU A 244 15.82 -4.24 17.44
N ASN A 245 15.35 -4.79 18.56
CA ASN A 245 15.54 -6.20 18.88
C ASN A 245 14.47 -7.07 18.20
N PHE A 246 14.88 -8.12 17.48
CA PHE A 246 13.97 -9.01 16.75
C PHE A 246 12.91 -9.67 17.65
N ASN A 247 13.32 -10.17 18.82
CA ASN A 247 12.39 -10.88 19.72
C ASN A 247 11.36 -9.91 20.31
N GLU A 248 11.77 -8.68 20.62
CA GLU A 248 10.85 -7.66 21.14
C GLU A 248 9.83 -7.24 20.09
N VAL A 249 10.25 -6.98 18.85
CA VAL A 249 9.36 -6.65 17.73
C VAL A 249 8.40 -7.81 17.45
N ASN A 250 8.91 -9.04 17.36
CA ASN A 250 8.09 -10.21 17.11
C ASN A 250 7.05 -10.45 18.22
N ASN A 251 7.43 -10.25 19.49
CA ASN A 251 6.50 -10.34 20.61
C ASN A 251 5.46 -9.21 20.57
N ASN A 252 5.85 -7.99 20.19
CA ASN A 252 4.93 -6.86 20.08
C ASN A 252 3.88 -7.08 18.98
N ILE A 253 4.26 -7.62 17.81
CA ILE A 253 3.30 -7.96 16.75
C ILE A 253 2.35 -9.08 17.20
N ASN A 254 2.86 -10.11 17.88
CA ASN A 254 2.00 -11.17 18.43
C ASN A 254 1.02 -10.62 19.50
N TYR A 255 1.46 -9.67 20.33
CA TYR A 255 0.59 -8.98 21.27
C TYR A 255 -0.45 -8.13 20.54
N PHE A 256 -0.07 -7.40 19.49
CA PHE A 256 -1.00 -6.64 18.66
C PHE A 256 -2.07 -7.54 18.04
N MET A 257 -1.69 -8.72 17.52
CA MET A 257 -2.61 -9.73 17.02
C MET A 257 -3.57 -10.26 18.09
N LYS A 258 -3.10 -10.40 19.33
CA LYS A 258 -3.95 -10.76 20.46
C LYS A 258 -4.91 -9.62 20.82
N ALA A 259 -4.43 -8.37 20.83
CA ALA A 259 -5.24 -7.19 21.10
C ALA A 259 -6.37 -7.02 20.07
N MET A 260 -6.11 -7.27 18.76
CA MET A 260 -7.15 -7.32 17.73
C MET A 260 -8.35 -8.18 18.13
N LYS A 261 -8.08 -9.36 18.70
CA LYS A 261 -9.12 -10.29 19.17
C LYS A 261 -9.84 -9.77 20.40
N GLU A 262 -9.09 -9.31 21.40
CA GLU A 262 -9.63 -8.85 22.69
C GLU A 262 -10.49 -7.59 22.55
N ASP A 263 -10.04 -6.67 21.69
CA ASP A 263 -10.66 -5.38 21.39
C ASP A 263 -11.63 -5.46 20.20
N ASN A 264 -11.76 -6.63 19.57
CA ASN A 264 -12.69 -6.91 18.48
C ASN A 264 -12.52 -5.98 17.28
N PHE A 265 -11.30 -5.82 16.79
CA PHE A 265 -11.03 -5.10 15.53
C PHE A 265 -10.16 -5.95 14.60
N ILE A 266 -10.11 -5.55 13.34
CA ILE A 266 -9.27 -6.18 12.31
C ILE A 266 -8.37 -5.11 11.73
N ASP A 267 -7.09 -5.41 11.63
CA ASP A 267 -6.10 -4.56 10.97
C ASP A 267 -5.94 -5.01 9.52
N HIS A 268 -6.47 -4.23 8.57
CA HIS A 268 -6.38 -4.58 7.15
C HIS A 268 -4.92 -4.58 6.67
N GLY A 269 -4.05 -3.68 7.14
CA GLY A 269 -2.62 -3.67 6.77
C GLY A 269 -1.90 -4.98 7.12
N LEU A 270 -2.14 -5.53 8.30
CA LEU A 270 -1.60 -6.83 8.71
C LEU A 270 -2.13 -7.96 7.81
N TYR A 271 -3.45 -8.05 7.60
CA TYR A 271 -3.99 -9.12 6.77
C TYR A 271 -3.59 -8.98 5.30
N SER A 272 -3.54 -7.76 4.75
CA SER A 272 -3.08 -7.48 3.38
C SER A 272 -1.63 -7.93 3.19
N SER A 273 -0.74 -7.58 4.13
CA SER A 273 0.67 -7.98 4.08
C SER A 273 0.85 -9.50 4.15
N VAL A 274 0.14 -10.18 5.06
CA VAL A 274 0.22 -11.64 5.23
C VAL A 274 -0.35 -12.38 4.01
N ILE A 275 -1.48 -11.93 3.45
CA ILE A 275 -2.06 -12.50 2.22
C ILE A 275 -1.05 -12.37 1.07
N MET A 276 -0.48 -11.18 0.89
CA MET A 276 0.52 -10.93 -0.16
C MET A 276 1.72 -11.86 0.00
N LEU A 277 2.32 -11.93 1.19
CA LEU A 277 3.46 -12.81 1.48
C LEU A 277 3.11 -14.27 1.20
N ARG A 278 1.95 -14.76 1.63
CA ARG A 278 1.54 -16.14 1.41
C ARG A 278 1.38 -16.47 -0.08
N TRP A 279 0.76 -15.58 -0.84
CA TRP A 279 0.46 -15.83 -2.24
C TRP A 279 1.72 -15.75 -3.11
N TYR A 280 2.55 -14.72 -2.90
CA TYR A 280 3.82 -14.62 -3.60
C TYR A 280 4.80 -15.73 -3.21
N HIS A 281 4.83 -16.15 -1.94
CA HIS A 281 5.63 -17.31 -1.51
C HIS A 281 5.28 -18.56 -2.30
N TYR A 282 3.97 -18.85 -2.41
CA TYR A 282 3.48 -19.98 -3.19
C TYR A 282 3.86 -19.84 -4.68
N LEU A 283 3.70 -18.66 -5.27
CA LEU A 283 4.02 -18.42 -6.68
C LEU A 283 5.51 -18.59 -6.96
N VAL A 284 6.38 -17.91 -6.22
CA VAL A 284 7.85 -18.00 -6.38
C VAL A 284 8.30 -19.45 -6.21
N LYS A 285 7.79 -20.16 -5.20
CA LYS A 285 8.13 -21.57 -4.96
C LYS A 285 7.63 -22.50 -6.08
N SER A 286 6.39 -22.35 -6.51
CA SER A 286 5.77 -23.26 -7.50
C SER A 286 6.31 -23.05 -8.92
N THR A 287 6.72 -21.83 -9.24
CA THR A 287 7.27 -21.44 -10.55
C THR A 287 8.80 -21.56 -10.59
N LYS A 288 9.42 -21.88 -9.44
CA LYS A 288 10.88 -21.93 -9.25
C LYS A 288 11.56 -20.62 -9.65
N TRP A 289 10.88 -19.50 -9.40
CA TRP A 289 11.44 -18.18 -9.61
C TRP A 289 12.61 -17.92 -8.66
N ASN A 290 13.45 -16.93 -8.96
CA ASN A 290 14.55 -16.54 -8.09
C ASN A 290 14.01 -16.11 -6.70
N PRO A 291 14.38 -16.82 -5.60
CA PRO A 291 13.89 -16.52 -4.26
C PRO A 291 14.22 -15.11 -3.76
N ALA A 292 15.25 -14.46 -4.29
CA ALA A 292 15.63 -13.11 -3.89
C ALA A 292 14.48 -12.10 -4.11
N TYR A 293 13.69 -12.27 -5.18
CA TYR A 293 12.52 -11.40 -5.41
C TYR A 293 11.49 -11.51 -4.28
N PHE A 294 11.34 -12.68 -3.67
CA PHE A 294 10.46 -12.84 -2.52
C PHE A 294 11.01 -12.10 -1.30
N TYR A 295 12.27 -12.38 -0.93
CA TYR A 295 12.83 -11.90 0.33
C TYR A 295 13.19 -10.41 0.36
N TYR A 296 13.41 -9.79 -0.80
CA TYR A 296 13.80 -8.37 -0.88
C TYR A 296 12.62 -7.48 -1.30
N PRO A 297 12.21 -7.38 -2.58
CA PRO A 297 11.16 -6.43 -2.97
C PRO A 297 9.76 -6.80 -2.44
N ILE A 298 9.38 -8.08 -2.41
CA ILE A 298 8.04 -8.48 -1.96
C ILE A 298 7.89 -8.34 -0.44
N VAL A 299 8.89 -8.76 0.36
CA VAL A 299 8.88 -8.54 1.82
C VAL A 299 8.95 -7.06 2.16
N ASP A 300 9.73 -6.25 1.43
CA ASP A 300 9.79 -4.79 1.62
C ASP A 300 8.43 -4.13 1.35
N ALA A 301 7.75 -4.50 0.25
CA ALA A 301 6.39 -4.05 -0.02
C ALA A 301 5.39 -4.52 1.05
N ALA A 302 5.50 -5.77 1.53
CA ALA A 302 4.62 -6.30 2.57
C ALA A 302 4.82 -5.56 3.89
N SER A 303 6.07 -5.26 4.23
CA SER A 303 6.46 -4.48 5.40
C SER A 303 5.90 -3.07 5.31
N ALA A 304 5.95 -2.43 4.14
CA ALA A 304 5.31 -1.13 3.92
C ALA A 304 3.79 -1.19 4.11
N ILE A 305 3.14 -2.21 3.54
CA ILE A 305 1.70 -2.46 3.75
C ILE A 305 1.38 -2.73 5.22
N PHE A 306 2.23 -3.40 5.99
CA PHE A 306 1.94 -3.57 7.41
C PHE A 306 2.10 -2.25 8.17
N LEU A 307 3.22 -1.55 7.93
CA LEU A 307 3.57 -0.31 8.61
C LEU A 307 2.58 0.83 8.35
N HIS A 308 1.93 0.89 7.18
CA HIS A 308 1.03 2.02 6.90
C HIS A 308 -0.10 2.16 7.92
N ASN A 309 -0.56 1.03 8.48
CA ASN A 309 -1.58 1.03 9.53
C ASN A 309 -0.97 0.83 10.93
N TYR A 310 0.09 0.04 11.05
CA TYR A 310 0.68 -0.36 12.34
C TYR A 310 1.71 0.62 12.91
N PHE A 311 2.32 1.52 12.12
CA PHE A 311 3.45 2.32 12.57
C PHE A 311 3.13 3.22 13.78
N GLY A 312 1.91 3.76 13.88
CA GLY A 312 1.48 4.52 15.06
C GLY A 312 1.46 3.71 16.36
N HIS A 313 1.25 2.39 16.29
CA HIS A 313 1.40 1.49 17.43
C HIS A 313 2.88 1.20 17.73
N LEU A 314 3.69 1.06 16.68
CA LEU A 314 5.13 0.83 16.81
C LEU A 314 5.83 2.01 17.51
N ILE A 315 5.52 3.25 17.11
CA ILE A 315 5.99 4.48 17.76
C ILE A 315 5.76 4.41 19.27
N LYS A 316 4.51 4.14 19.69
CA LYS A 316 4.14 4.09 21.10
C LYS A 316 4.80 2.95 21.86
N SER A 317 5.05 1.83 21.19
CA SER A 317 5.58 0.62 21.83
C SER A 317 7.10 0.69 22.04
N PHE A 318 7.81 1.39 21.17
CA PHE A 318 9.28 1.45 21.16
C PHE A 318 9.84 2.87 21.34
N ASP A 319 8.97 3.86 21.62
CA ASP A 319 9.32 5.28 21.77
C ASP A 319 10.10 5.79 20.54
N LEU A 320 9.59 5.47 19.35
CA LEU A 320 10.22 5.89 18.09
C LEU A 320 9.81 7.31 17.72
N GLU A 321 10.74 8.00 17.06
CA GLU A 321 10.43 9.23 16.34
C GLU A 321 9.56 8.95 15.09
N PRO A 322 8.94 9.99 14.50
CA PRO A 322 8.28 9.86 13.20
C PRO A 322 9.18 9.22 12.14
N LEU A 323 8.58 8.47 11.22
CA LEU A 323 9.29 7.69 10.21
C LEU A 323 10.11 8.61 9.30
N HIS A 324 11.42 8.37 9.27
CA HIS A 324 12.29 8.97 8.27
C HIS A 324 12.19 8.22 6.94
N ALA A 325 12.29 8.96 5.84
CA ALA A 325 12.20 8.39 4.50
C ALA A 325 13.32 7.36 4.22
N LYS A 326 14.49 7.52 4.84
CA LYS A 326 15.66 6.63 4.68
C LYS A 326 15.51 5.29 5.39
N ASP A 327 14.68 5.22 6.43
CA ASP A 327 14.57 4.02 7.27
C ASP A 327 13.70 2.97 6.57
N HIS A 328 12.62 3.41 5.93
CA HIS A 328 11.76 2.56 5.11
C HIS A 328 11.03 3.37 4.02
N PRO A 329 11.66 3.66 2.86
CA PRO A 329 11.13 4.60 1.86
C PRO A 329 9.75 4.24 1.32
N VAL A 330 9.51 2.95 1.04
CA VAL A 330 8.21 2.48 0.52
C VAL A 330 7.09 2.68 1.55
N ALA A 331 7.35 2.41 2.84
CA ALA A 331 6.38 2.64 3.91
C ALA A 331 6.12 4.13 4.13
N TYR A 332 7.19 4.94 4.12
CA TYR A 332 7.11 6.39 4.22
C TYR A 332 6.20 6.97 3.13
N LEU A 333 6.44 6.57 1.87
CA LEU A 333 5.65 7.05 0.74
C LEU A 333 4.21 6.54 0.79
N LEU A 334 3.99 5.29 1.22
CA LEU A 334 2.66 4.72 1.36
C LEU A 334 1.83 5.49 2.40
N ILE A 335 2.37 5.69 3.60
CA ILE A 335 1.72 6.48 4.65
C ILE A 335 1.43 7.90 4.16
N LEU A 336 2.39 8.54 3.48
CA LEU A 336 2.19 9.88 2.95
C LEU A 336 1.04 9.89 1.93
N CYS A 337 1.11 9.07 0.88
CA CYS A 337 0.14 9.09 -0.21
C CYS A 337 -1.26 8.68 0.24
N ASP A 338 -1.38 7.68 1.11
CA ASP A 338 -2.65 7.24 1.71
C ASP A 338 -3.33 8.39 2.46
N ASN A 339 -2.59 9.07 3.35
CA ASN A 339 -3.13 10.20 4.12
C ASN A 339 -3.46 11.43 3.26
N LEU A 340 -2.80 11.61 2.12
CA LEU A 340 -3.10 12.70 1.20
C LEU A 340 -4.38 12.42 0.38
N GLN A 341 -4.67 11.17 0.06
CA GLN A 341 -5.76 10.78 -0.85
C GLN A 341 -7.13 10.80 -0.14
N GLU A 342 -7.71 12.00 -0.07
CA GLU A 342 -9.03 12.24 0.54
C GLU A 342 -10.13 12.65 -0.49
N TRP A 343 -9.79 12.71 -1.79
CA TRP A 343 -10.69 13.17 -2.86
C TRP A 343 -11.32 12.02 -3.66
N LYS A 344 -12.41 12.30 -4.38
CA LYS A 344 -13.07 11.36 -5.32
C LYS A 344 -13.38 9.96 -4.76
N ARG A 345 -13.59 9.84 -3.45
CA ARG A 345 -13.98 8.57 -2.81
C ARG A 345 -15.50 8.44 -2.77
N GLU A 346 -16.09 7.58 -3.59
CA GLU A 346 -17.54 7.35 -3.53
C GLU A 346 -17.96 6.86 -2.14
N PHE A 347 -19.05 7.40 -1.60
CA PHE A 347 -19.63 6.94 -0.34
C PHE A 347 -20.67 5.87 -0.59
N TYR A 348 -20.50 4.72 0.07
CA TYR A 348 -21.45 3.62 -0.04
C TYR A 348 -22.41 3.53 1.16
N GLY A 349 -22.08 4.11 2.32
CA GLY A 349 -22.82 3.87 3.58
C GLY A 349 -24.24 4.46 3.70
N GLN A 350 -25.01 3.94 4.67
CA GLN A 350 -26.42 4.33 4.93
C GLN A 350 -26.59 5.80 5.34
N ASP A 351 -25.56 6.43 5.94
CA ASP A 351 -25.51 7.85 6.30
C ASP A 351 -24.92 8.73 5.18
N SER A 352 -25.06 8.34 3.91
CA SER A 352 -24.57 9.12 2.74
C SER A 352 -25.06 10.58 2.68
N SER A 353 -26.13 10.93 3.41
CA SER A 353 -26.66 12.29 3.52
C SER A 353 -26.08 13.14 4.67
N LYS A 354 -25.23 12.56 5.54
CA LYS A 354 -24.67 13.21 6.74
C LYS A 354 -23.13 13.16 6.83
N ASN A 355 -22.46 12.72 5.76
CA ASN A 355 -21.02 12.56 5.76
C ASN A 355 -20.33 13.70 4.99
N LYS A 356 -19.19 14.15 5.52
CA LYS A 356 -18.22 15.05 4.85
C LYS A 356 -17.99 14.60 3.41
N TYR A 357 -18.43 15.36 2.40
CA TYR A 357 -18.25 14.96 1.01
C TYR A 357 -16.75 14.92 0.68
N PRO A 358 -16.31 13.98 -0.17
CA PRO A 358 -14.91 13.97 -0.60
C PRO A 358 -14.70 15.25 -1.41
N SER A 359 -13.49 15.82 -1.37
CA SER A 359 -13.14 16.85 -2.35
C SER A 359 -13.36 16.28 -3.75
N THR A 360 -13.97 17.08 -4.62
CA THR A 360 -14.37 16.62 -5.96
C THR A 360 -13.16 16.54 -6.89
N ASP A 361 -12.13 17.33 -6.58
CA ASP A 361 -10.92 17.45 -7.36
C ASP A 361 -9.79 18.06 -6.51
N PHE A 362 -8.58 18.11 -7.06
CA PHE A 362 -7.40 18.65 -6.38
C PHE A 362 -6.45 19.32 -7.37
N ASP A 363 -5.64 20.26 -6.87
CA ASP A 363 -4.41 20.69 -7.53
C ASP A 363 -3.24 20.22 -6.68
N ILE A 364 -2.19 19.70 -7.32
CA ILE A 364 -0.95 19.28 -6.64
C ILE A 364 0.26 19.92 -7.31
N SER A 365 1.18 20.43 -6.51
CA SER A 365 2.47 20.95 -6.95
C SER A 365 3.57 20.25 -6.18
N ILE A 366 4.49 19.59 -6.90
CA ILE A 366 5.59 18.82 -6.33
C ILE A 366 6.90 19.35 -6.91
N THR A 367 7.87 19.60 -6.04
CA THR A 367 9.24 19.98 -6.38
C THR A 367 10.21 19.29 -5.41
N ASP A 368 11.51 19.51 -5.58
CA ASP A 368 12.55 19.08 -4.63
C ASP A 368 12.42 19.71 -3.23
N TYR A 369 11.68 20.81 -3.11
CA TYR A 369 11.57 21.60 -1.87
C TYR A 369 10.16 21.61 -1.30
N LYS A 370 9.14 21.58 -2.17
CA LYS A 370 7.75 21.85 -1.80
C LYS A 370 6.81 20.76 -2.27
N LEU A 371 5.92 20.34 -1.36
CA LEU A 371 4.69 19.61 -1.64
C LEU A 371 3.50 20.48 -1.27
N GLU A 372 2.66 20.81 -2.24
CA GLU A 372 1.42 21.55 -2.02
C GLU A 372 0.23 20.82 -2.64
N ILE A 373 -0.82 20.64 -1.84
CA ILE A 373 -2.11 20.11 -2.27
C ILE A 373 -3.20 21.12 -1.93
N ILE A 374 -4.04 21.41 -2.94
CA ILE A 374 -5.21 22.27 -2.81
C ILE A 374 -6.43 21.43 -3.15
N TYR A 375 -7.21 21.06 -2.14
CA TYR A 375 -8.46 20.35 -2.34
C TYR A 375 -9.54 21.30 -2.84
N LYS A 376 -10.26 20.90 -3.90
CA LYS A 376 -11.39 21.66 -4.44
C LYS A 376 -12.69 21.10 -3.87
N LEU A 377 -13.49 21.96 -3.26
CA LEU A 377 -14.80 21.60 -2.72
C LEU A 377 -15.92 22.08 -3.63
N PRO A 378 -17.02 21.31 -3.76
CA PRO A 378 -18.22 21.80 -4.41
C PRO A 378 -18.93 22.85 -3.52
N ASN A 379 -19.50 23.88 -4.16
CA ASN A 379 -20.10 25.06 -3.50
C ASN A 379 -21.26 24.73 -2.53
N SER A 380 -21.78 23.49 -2.55
CA SER A 380 -22.87 23.01 -1.71
C SER A 380 -22.42 22.21 -0.49
N CYS A 381 -21.11 22.07 -0.25
CA CYS A 381 -20.59 21.20 0.81
C CYS A 381 -20.26 21.98 2.09
N SER A 382 -20.96 21.67 3.18
CA SER A 382 -20.73 22.26 4.51
C SER A 382 -19.81 21.45 5.43
N GLU A 383 -19.40 20.25 5.00
CA GLU A 383 -18.64 19.30 5.82
C GLU A 383 -17.48 18.70 5.01
N TYR A 384 -16.23 18.98 5.42
CA TYR A 384 -15.01 18.45 4.80
C TYR A 384 -13.95 18.05 5.84
N SER A 385 -13.00 17.19 5.45
CA SER A 385 -11.83 16.86 6.28
C SER A 385 -10.96 18.11 6.45
N ASP A 386 -10.67 18.51 7.70
CA ASP A 386 -9.90 19.72 7.96
C ASP A 386 -8.44 19.50 7.48
N PRO A 387 -7.89 20.34 6.58
CA PRO A 387 -6.50 20.24 6.16
C PRO A 387 -5.48 20.19 7.29
N SER A 388 -5.77 20.82 8.43
CA SER A 388 -4.91 20.76 9.60
C SER A 388 -4.91 19.39 10.27
N GLU A 389 -6.02 18.64 10.25
CA GLU A 389 -6.08 17.26 10.77
C GLU A 389 -5.20 16.33 9.94
N ILE A 390 -5.23 16.48 8.60
CA ILE A 390 -4.37 15.71 7.70
C ILE A 390 -2.90 16.04 7.96
N LYS A 391 -2.55 17.32 8.03
CA LYS A 391 -1.18 17.75 8.36
C LYS A 391 -0.72 17.21 9.70
N GLU A 392 -1.56 17.28 10.73
CA GLU A 392 -1.24 16.79 12.07
C GLU A 392 -1.03 15.26 12.06
N LYS A 393 -1.90 14.51 11.39
CA LYS A 393 -1.75 13.04 11.27
C LYS A 393 -0.46 12.66 10.56
N VAL A 394 -0.13 13.35 9.46
CA VAL A 394 1.10 13.13 8.71
C VAL A 394 2.33 13.48 9.55
N ASN A 395 2.38 14.64 10.19
CA ASN A 395 3.52 15.06 11.01
C ASN A 395 3.72 14.20 12.27
N LYS A 396 2.67 13.55 12.77
CA LYS A 396 2.78 12.57 13.86
C LYS A 396 3.44 11.27 13.44
N LEU A 397 3.37 10.92 12.16
CA LEU A 397 3.83 9.64 11.64
C LEU A 397 5.09 9.74 10.80
N LEU A 398 5.34 10.88 10.16
CA LEU A 398 6.42 11.04 9.18
C LEU A 398 7.26 12.28 9.47
N THR A 399 8.57 12.17 9.24
CA THR A 399 9.48 13.30 9.18
C THR A 399 9.46 13.91 7.77
N ILE A 400 8.51 14.82 7.53
CA ILE A 400 8.31 15.42 6.19
C ILE A 400 9.53 16.19 5.67
N ASP A 401 10.27 16.82 6.57
CA ASP A 401 11.47 17.61 6.27
C ASP A 401 12.61 16.78 5.64
N ASP A 402 12.55 15.44 5.73
CA ASP A 402 13.48 14.56 5.00
C ASP A 402 13.36 14.72 3.48
N VAL A 403 12.16 15.08 3.00
CA VAL A 403 11.82 15.11 1.57
C VAL A 403 11.41 16.50 1.11
N PHE A 404 10.62 17.21 1.91
CA PHE A 404 10.05 18.52 1.57
C PHE A 404 10.31 19.52 2.69
N GLU A 405 10.92 20.66 2.35
CA GLU A 405 11.10 21.79 3.27
C GLU A 405 9.81 22.60 3.46
N GLU A 406 8.94 22.58 2.45
CA GLU A 406 7.62 23.21 2.50
C GLU A 406 6.52 22.18 2.26
N TYR A 407 5.63 22.02 3.24
CA TYR A 407 4.48 21.12 3.15
C TYR A 407 3.16 21.84 3.43
N ASN A 408 2.35 21.97 2.37
CA ASN A 408 1.12 22.73 2.41
C ASN A 408 -0.08 21.93 1.92
N ILE A 409 -1.13 21.91 2.75
CA ILE A 409 -2.44 21.37 2.42
C ILE A 409 -3.42 22.49 2.71
N SER A 410 -4.26 22.78 1.73
CA SER A 410 -5.27 23.82 1.83
C SER A 410 -6.51 23.42 1.06
N ILE A 411 -7.58 24.19 1.25
CA ILE A 411 -8.85 24.03 0.54
C ILE A 411 -9.13 25.29 -0.25
N LYS A 412 -9.69 25.10 -1.44
CA LYS A 412 -10.25 26.15 -2.26
C LYS A 412 -11.74 25.90 -2.47
N GLU A 413 -12.56 26.82 -1.99
CA GLU A 413 -14.00 26.85 -2.28
C GLU A 413 -14.21 27.31 -3.73
N GLY A 414 -15.16 26.67 -4.41
CA GLY A 414 -15.50 26.93 -5.82
C GLY A 414 -16.48 28.08 -6.04
#